data_AF-A0A7J2RY21-F1
#
_entry.id   AF-A0A7J2RY21-F1
#
_cell.length_a   1.000
_cell.length_b   1.000
_cell.length_c   1.000
_cell.angle_alpha   90.00
_cell.angle_beta   90.00
_cell.angle_gamma   90.00
#
_symmetry.space_group_name_H-M   'P 1'
#
loop_
_entity.id
_entity.type
_entity.pdbx_description
1 polymer ?
#
loop_
_entity_poly.entity_id
_entity_poly.type
_entity_poly.pdbx_seq_one_letter_code
_entity_poly.pdbx_strand_id
1 'polypeptide(L)' 'MSEKLEPCIICRIMIDLDKENYLKLQRFKQGKEKDKGYYHEKCFRERVMHNVKSEKMQDMAQNLALKANKLLEKVGFA' A
#
# COMPACT_ATOMS: atom_id res chain seq x y z
N MET A 1 -34.59 -12.47 -0.52
CA MET A 1 -33.31 -12.37 -1.25
C MET A 1 -32.27 -11.97 -0.21
N SER A 2 -31.25 -12.79 0.03
CA SER A 2 -30.22 -12.50 1.04
C SER A 2 -29.20 -11.55 0.45
N GLU A 3 -29.15 -10.31 0.94
CA GLU A 3 -28.11 -9.35 0.59
C GLU A 3 -26.79 -9.84 1.21
N LYS A 4 -25.79 -10.17 0.38
CA LYS A 4 -24.47 -10.60 0.86
C LYS A 4 -23.61 -9.36 1.11
N LEU A 5 -23.68 -8.85 2.35
CA LEU A 5 -22.90 -7.70 2.79
C LEU A 5 -21.69 -8.16 3.61
N GLU A 6 -20.47 -7.83 3.17
CA GLU A 6 -19.23 -8.14 3.89
C GLU A 6 -18.45 -6.87 4.22
N PRO A 7 -17.86 -6.74 5.42
CA PRO A 7 -17.10 -5.55 5.78
C PRO A 7 -15.74 -5.50 5.05
N CYS A 8 -15.42 -4.33 4.47
CA CYS A 8 -14.10 -4.07 3.93
C CYS A 8 -13.04 -3.99 5.04
N ILE A 9 -11.96 -4.75 4.92
CA ILE A 9 -10.88 -4.77 5.93
C ILE A 9 -10.15 -3.42 6.04
N ILE A 10 -10.08 -2.63 4.96
CA ILE A 10 -9.34 -1.36 4.95
C ILE A 10 -10.15 -0.24 5.58
N CYS A 11 -11.36 0.03 5.07
CA CYS A 11 -12.17 1.17 5.48
C CYS A 11 -13.30 0.81 6.46
N ARG A 12 -13.52 -0.49 6.75
CA ARG A 12 -14.60 -1.00 7.61
C ARG A 12 -16.03 -0.66 7.14
N ILE A 13 -16.17 -0.21 5.90
CA ILE A 13 -17.47 0.02 5.24
C ILE A 13 -17.98 -1.32 4.68
N MET A 14 -19.29 -1.55 4.76
CA MET A 14 -19.95 -2.74 4.22
C MET A 14 -19.91 -2.73 2.70
N ILE A 15 -19.49 -3.85 2.11
CA ILE A 15 -19.44 -4.10 0.67
C ILE A 15 -20.67 -4.93 0.32
N ASP A 16 -21.49 -4.46 -0.62
CA ASP A 16 -22.54 -5.27 -1.23
C ASP A 16 -21.92 -6.16 -2.32
N LEU A 17 -21.75 -7.45 -2.02
CA LEU A 17 -21.10 -8.40 -2.94
C LEU A 17 -21.92 -8.65 -4.22
N ASP A 18 -23.20 -8.28 -4.25
CA ASP A 18 -24.07 -8.45 -5.41
C ASP A 18 -24.13 -7.18 -6.28
N LYS A 19 -23.83 -6.00 -5.72
CA LYS A 19 -23.90 -4.71 -6.43
C LYS A 19 -22.54 -4.06 -6.71
N GLU A 20 -21.51 -4.37 -5.91
CA GLU A 20 -20.22 -3.67 -5.96
C GLU A 20 -19.06 -4.56 -6.39
N ASN A 21 -18.07 -3.97 -7.06
CA ASN A 21 -16.82 -4.66 -7.38
C ASN A 21 -15.94 -4.76 -6.13
N TYR A 22 -15.60 -6.00 -5.77
CA TYR A 22 -14.80 -6.32 -4.59
C TYR A 22 -13.65 -7.27 -4.91
N LEU A 23 -12.63 -7.20 -4.07
CA LEU A 23 -11.50 -8.11 -4.10
C LEU A 23 -11.53 -8.97 -2.85
N LYS A 24 -11.42 -10.28 -3.05
CA LYS A 24 -11.29 -11.26 -1.98
C LYS A 24 -9.83 -11.69 -1.87
N LEU A 25 -9.21 -11.43 -0.74
CA LEU A 25 -7.83 -11.84 -0.46
C LEU A 25 -7.84 -13.02 0.49
N GLN A 26 -7.15 -14.09 0.08
CA GLN A 26 -7.05 -15.32 0.83
C GLN A 26 -5.57 -15.57 1.10
N ARG A 27 -5.15 -15.43 2.35
CA ARG A 27 -3.77 -15.67 2.77
C ARG A 27 -3.63 -17.12 3.20
N PHE A 28 -2.77 -17.83 2.48
CA PHE A 28 -2.34 -19.18 2.84
C PHE A 28 -0.98 -19.08 3.55
N LYS A 29 -0.87 -19.69 4.74
CA LYS A 29 0.42 -19.88 5.42
C LYS A 29 0.61 -21.37 5.63
N GLN A 30 1.67 -21.94 5.05
CA GLN A 30 1.99 -23.37 5.13
C GLN A 30 0.81 -24.28 4.72
N GLY A 31 0.15 -23.97 3.60
CA GLY A 31 -0.96 -24.77 3.08
C GLY A 31 -2.26 -24.69 3.89
N LYS A 32 -2.32 -23.90 4.97
CA LYS A 32 -3.55 -23.62 5.71
C LYS A 32 -4.04 -22.21 5.40
N GLU A 33 -5.33 -22.10 5.06
CA GLU A 33 -6.03 -20.81 4.96
C GLU A 33 -6.04 -20.16 6.35
N LYS A 34 -5.39 -19.01 6.47
CA LYS A 34 -5.24 -18.29 7.74
C LYS A 34 -6.13 -17.06 7.81
N ASP A 35 -6.28 -16.38 6.68
CA ASP A 35 -6.97 -15.09 6.62
C ASP A 35 -7.77 -15.02 5.32
N LYS A 36 -9.08 -14.81 5.44
CA LYS A 36 -9.97 -14.53 4.31
C LYS A 36 -10.62 -13.18 4.56
N GLY A 37 -10.50 -12.30 3.58
CA GLY A 37 -10.90 -10.92 3.73
C GLY A 37 -11.43 -10.29 2.46
N TYR A 38 -12.41 -9.39 2.60
CA TYR A 38 -12.99 -8.62 1.50
C TYR A 38 -12.47 -7.19 1.53
N TYR A 39 -12.27 -6.64 0.34
CA TYR A 39 -11.75 -5.31 0.11
C TYR A 39 -12.56 -4.66 -1.00
N HIS A 40 -12.88 -3.37 -0.87
CA HIS A 40 -13.31 -2.60 -2.02
C HIS A 40 -12.17 -2.57 -3.05
N GLU A 41 -12.51 -2.70 -4.33
CA GLU A 41 -11.53 -2.60 -5.42
C GLU A 41 -10.72 -1.29 -5.32
N LYS A 42 -11.41 -0.17 -5.04
CA LYS A 42 -10.80 1.15 -4.83
C LYS A 42 -9.80 1.16 -3.67
N CYS A 43 -10.22 0.70 -2.48
CA CYS A 43 -9.36 0.68 -1.30
C CYS A 43 -8.11 -0.20 -1.50
N PHE A 44 -8.27 -1.35 -2.16
CA PHE A 44 -7.13 -2.21 -2.46
C PHE A 44 -6.15 -1.55 -3.42
N ARG A 45 -6.66 -0.94 -4.50
CA ARG A 45 -5.85 -0.24 -5.50
C ARG A 45 -5.07 0.92 -4.88
N GLU A 46 -5.72 1.74 -4.05
CA GLU A 46 -5.05 2.82 -3.32
C GLU A 46 -3.92 2.28 -2.45
N ARG A 47 -4.16 1.21 -1.69
CA ARG A 47 -3.15 0.60 -0.84
C ARG A 47 -1.95 0.06 -1.62
N VAL A 48 -2.17 -0.60 -2.76
CA VAL A 48 -1.08 -1.11 -3.62
C VAL A 48 -0.29 0.04 -4.22
N MET A 49 -0.95 1.06 -4.75
CA MET A 49 -0.28 2.24 -5.33
C MET A 49 0.54 3.02 -4.30
N HIS A 50 0.06 3.13 -3.07
CA HIS A 50 0.83 3.73 -1.98
C HIS A 50 2.07 2.90 -1.60
N ASN A 51 1.97 1.57 -1.58
CA ASN A 51 3.11 0.70 -1.28
C ASN A 51 4.19 0.76 -2.37
N VAL A 52 3.81 0.74 -3.64
CA VAL A 52 4.76 0.80 -4.77
C VAL A 52 5.50 2.14 -4.83
N LYS A 53 4.88 3.24 -4.36
CA LYS A 53 5.57 4.54 -4.28
C LYS A 53 6.65 4.60 -3.19
N SER A 54 6.54 3.79 -2.13
CA SER A 54 7.50 3.83 -1.01
C SER A 54 8.85 3.18 -1.37
N GLU A 55 8.87 2.19 -2.25
CA GLU A 55 10.12 1.51 -2.65
C GLU A 55 10.94 2.28 -3.69
N LYS A 56 10.34 3.19 -4.48
CA LYS A 56 11.06 3.88 -5.57
C LYS A 56 11.53 5.32 -5.26
N MET A 57 11.11 5.93 -4.15
CA MET A 57 11.49 7.32 -3.83
C MET A 57 12.42 7.48 -2.63
N GLN A 58 12.71 6.42 -1.86
CA GLN A 58 13.69 6.53 -0.77
C GLN A 58 15.15 6.48 -1.24
N ASP A 59 15.43 5.91 -2.42
CA ASP A 59 16.81 5.72 -2.91
C ASP A 59 17.41 6.98 -3.58
N MET A 60 16.59 7.88 -4.12
CA MET A 60 17.09 9.08 -4.84
C MET A 60 17.33 10.30 -3.94
N ALA A 61 16.68 10.39 -2.78
CA ALA A 61 16.78 11.57 -1.91
C ALA A 61 18.06 11.58 -1.04
N GLN A 62 18.62 10.42 -0.69
CA GLN A 62 19.81 10.34 0.18
C GLN A 62 21.13 10.61 -0.56
N ASN A 63 21.20 10.36 -1.87
CA ASN A 63 22.46 10.48 -2.61
C ASN A 63 22.80 11.91 -3.07
N LEU A 64 21.81 12.83 -3.09
CA LEU A 64 22.04 14.23 -3.45
C LEU A 64 22.58 15.05 -2.26
N ALA A 65 22.11 14.76 -1.04
CA ALA A 65 22.53 15.48 0.16
C ALA A 65 24.01 15.23 0.52
N LEU A 66 24.51 13.99 0.32
CA LEU A 66 25.91 13.66 0.59
C LEU A 66 26.87 14.38 -0.38
N LYS A 67 26.45 14.58 -1.63
CA LYS A 67 27.27 15.25 -2.65
C LYS A 67 27.32 16.78 -2.47
N ALA A 68 26.26 17.37 -1.91
CA ALA A 68 26.22 18.79 -1.58
C ALA A 68 27.18 19.16 -0.44
N ASN A 69 27.26 18.34 0.62
CA ASN A 69 28.17 18.61 1.75
C ASN A 69 29.65 18.52 1.34
N LYS A 70 30.02 17.58 0.46
CA LYS A 70 31.41 17.43 0.01
C LYS A 70 31.89 18.59 -0.90
N LEU A 71 30.96 19.31 -1.51
CA LEU A 71 31.27 20.52 -2.29
C LEU A 71 31.47 21.74 -1.39
N LEU A 72 30.66 21.87 -0.32
CA LEU A 72 30.77 22.98 0.64
C LEU A 72 32.11 22.99 1.40
N GLU A 73 32.59 21.82 1.83
CA GLU A 73 33.92 21.75 2.49
C GLU A 73 35.09 22.08 1.56
N LYS A 74 34.91 21.96 0.24
CA LYS A 74 35.95 22.24 -0.75
C LYS A 74 36.03 23.71 -1.16
N VAL A 75 34.97 24.51 -0.89
CA VAL A 75 34.89 25.93 -1.26
C VAL A 75 35.08 26.89 -0.09
N GLY A 76 35.38 26.40 1.12
CA GLY A 76 35.97 27.21 2.20
C GLY A 76 35.13 28.40 2.67
N PHE A 77 33.82 28.22 2.85
CA PHE A 77 33.02 29.18 3.62
C PHE A 77 32.85 28.65 5.05
N ALA A 78 33.77 29.08 5.92
CA ALA A 78 33.61 29.10 7.37
C ALA A 78 32.78 30.31 7.80
#